data_AF-A0A8H5GHF2-F1
#
_entry.id   AF-A0A8H5GHF2-F1
#
_cell.length_a   1.000
_cell.length_b   1.000
_cell.length_c   1.000
_cell.angle_alpha   90.00
_cell.angle_beta   90.00
_cell.angle_gamma   90.00
#
_symmetry.space_group_name_H-M   'P 1'
#
loop_
_entity.id
_entity.type
_entity.pdbx_description
1 polymer ?
#
loop_
_entity_poly.entity_id
_entity_poly.type
_entity_poly.pdbx_seq_one_letter_code
_entity_poly.pdbx_strand_id
1 'polypeptide(L)'
;MTANMFHGANNFQITGGQFHVNTTTTGSQPFQGPTMTYQDIKLATPAAPTFFAGRENITEEAVEKLLQKEPAHLAILGAGGMGKTALALHIIRNADVKNKFQDKIFFVPCEISVDATSLVHTVVQSLGLKVHEGKTGFEVLQTYLALAQRPILLVLDNFETPWNGTGSQTALINFVDQFAGL
;
A
#
# COMPACT_ATOMS: atom_id res chain seq x y z
N MET A 1 14.26 -37.61 -26.42
CA MET A 1 14.64 -36.54 -25.48
C MET A 1 13.39 -35.78 -25.11
N THR A 2 12.74 -36.20 -24.03
CA THR A 2 11.57 -35.53 -23.44
C THR A 2 11.76 -35.65 -21.94
N ALA A 3 11.97 -34.52 -21.26
CA ALA A 3 12.13 -34.49 -19.81
C ALA A 3 11.45 -33.22 -19.25
N ASN A 4 10.27 -33.45 -18.68
CA ASN A 4 9.75 -32.85 -17.45
C ASN A 4 10.27 -31.45 -17.08
N MET A 5 9.54 -30.40 -17.48
CA MET A 5 9.74 -29.02 -17.01
C MET A 5 8.80 -28.58 -15.86
N PHE A 6 8.02 -29.48 -15.26
CA PHE A 6 7.11 -29.11 -14.16
C PHE A 6 7.19 -30.11 -13.01
N HIS A 7 8.19 -29.98 -12.13
CA HIS A 7 8.24 -30.75 -10.86
C HIS A 7 8.79 -29.94 -9.65
N GLY A 8 8.83 -28.61 -9.70
CA GLY A 8 9.44 -27.76 -8.65
C GLY A 8 8.49 -27.05 -7.69
N ALA A 9 7.26 -27.51 -7.46
CA ALA A 9 6.22 -26.73 -6.78
C ALA A 9 6.08 -26.93 -5.25
N ASN A 10 7.01 -27.61 -4.56
CA ASN A 10 6.69 -28.18 -3.22
C ASN A 10 7.59 -27.77 -2.04
N ASN A 11 8.40 -26.71 -2.11
CA ASN A 11 9.29 -26.35 -0.97
C ASN A 11 8.95 -25.00 -0.32
N PHE A 12 7.76 -24.93 0.27
CA PHE A 12 7.35 -23.81 1.09
C PHE A 12 6.74 -24.31 2.41
N GLN A 13 7.20 -23.74 3.53
CA GLN A 13 6.61 -23.97 4.85
C GLN A 13 6.11 -22.67 5.48
N ILE A 14 4.92 -22.75 6.09
CA ILE A 14 4.34 -21.68 6.90
C ILE A 14 4.59 -22.03 8.36
N THR A 15 5.23 -21.13 9.10
CA THR A 15 5.32 -21.22 10.56
C THR A 15 5.08 -19.82 11.12
N GLY A 16 4.08 -19.67 12.00
CA GLY A 16 3.76 -18.38 12.62
C GLY A 16 3.36 -17.25 11.66
N GLY A 17 2.81 -17.58 10.47
CA GLY A 17 2.44 -16.58 9.45
C GLY A 17 3.61 -16.07 8.59
N GLN A 18 4.78 -16.70 8.68
CA GLN A 18 5.94 -16.40 7.85
C GLN A 18 6.14 -17.44 6.75
N PHE A 19 6.58 -16.99 5.57
CA PHE A 19 6.82 -17.84 4.42
C PHE A 19 8.30 -18.23 4.32
N HIS A 20 8.62 -19.51 4.50
CA HIS A 20 9.98 -20.04 4.33
C HIS A 20 10.11 -20.78 3.00
N VAL A 21 10.96 -20.28 2.10
CA VAL A 21 11.28 -20.93 0.82
C VAL A 21 12.56 -21.74 0.99
N ASN A 22 12.44 -23.07 0.96
CA ASN A 22 13.59 -23.97 1.12
C ASN A 22 14.22 -24.28 -0.25
N THR A 23 15.26 -23.53 -0.63
CA THR A 23 16.09 -23.89 -1.79
C THR A 23 17.13 -24.92 -1.36
N THR A 24 16.86 -26.20 -1.62
CA THR A 24 17.85 -27.27 -1.45
C THR A 24 18.82 -27.24 -2.63
N THR A 25 19.87 -26.41 -2.54
CA THR A 25 21.06 -26.55 -3.39
C THR A 25 22.09 -27.35 -2.61
N THR A 26 22.36 -28.56 -3.07
CA THR A 26 23.37 -29.47 -2.52
C THR A 26 24.74 -28.79 -2.49
N GLY A 27 25.23 -28.44 -1.29
CA GLY A 27 26.64 -28.08 -1.05
C GLY A 27 26.95 -26.65 -0.61
N SER A 28 25.97 -25.75 -0.47
CA SER A 28 26.19 -24.40 0.04
C SER A 28 25.45 -24.19 1.36
N GLN A 29 26.07 -23.47 2.31
CA GLN A 29 25.46 -23.11 3.60
C GLN A 29 24.01 -22.64 3.41
N PRO A 30 23.09 -22.94 4.34
CA PRO A 30 21.70 -22.48 4.22
C PRO A 30 21.69 -20.97 4.09
N PHE A 31 21.43 -20.48 2.88
CA PHE A 31 21.17 -19.08 2.63
C PHE A 31 19.83 -18.79 3.30
N GLN A 32 19.86 -18.18 4.49
CA GLN A 32 18.68 -17.54 5.04
C GLN A 32 18.39 -16.33 4.14
N GLY A 33 17.64 -16.58 3.07
CA GLY A 33 17.05 -15.51 2.28
C GLY A 33 16.17 -14.64 3.17
N PRO A 34 15.89 -13.39 2.77
CA PRO A 34 15.02 -12.52 3.56
C PRO A 34 13.70 -13.22 3.84
N THR A 35 13.36 -13.39 5.13
CA THR A 35 12.06 -13.90 5.55
C THR A 35 11.00 -12.89 5.15
N MET A 36 10.25 -13.16 4.07
CA MET A 36 9.06 -12.38 3.73
C MET A 36 7.90 -12.84 4.60
N THR A 37 7.44 -11.96 5.47
CA THR A 37 6.21 -12.16 6.23
C THR A 37 4.99 -11.97 5.33
N TYR A 38 3.84 -12.53 5.72
CA TYR A 38 2.57 -12.22 5.06
C TYR A 38 2.31 -10.72 4.98
N GLN A 39 2.73 -9.97 6.01
CA GLN A 39 2.59 -8.52 6.05
C GLN A 39 3.49 -7.85 5.01
N ASP A 40 4.71 -8.37 4.78
CA ASP A 40 5.62 -7.84 3.75
C ASP A 40 5.07 -8.04 2.33
N ILE A 41 4.46 -9.20 2.06
CA ILE A 41 3.81 -9.49 0.77
C ILE A 41 2.63 -8.56 0.53
N LYS A 42 1.89 -8.25 1.60
CA LYS A 42 0.70 -7.43 1.53
C LYS A 42 1.01 -5.95 1.39
N LEU A 43 2.01 -5.45 2.12
CA LEU A 43 2.51 -4.09 1.98
C LEU A 43 3.24 -3.84 0.64
N ALA A 44 3.61 -4.91 -0.08
CA ALA A 44 4.25 -4.76 -1.37
C ALA A 44 3.30 -4.05 -2.34
N THR A 45 3.69 -2.84 -2.76
CA THR A 45 2.96 -2.10 -3.80
C THR A 45 2.92 -2.95 -5.07
N PRO A 46 1.73 -3.24 -5.63
CA PRO A 46 1.64 -4.01 -6.86
C PRO A 46 2.42 -3.34 -7.99
N ALA A 47 3.00 -4.14 -8.89
CA ALA A 47 3.63 -3.58 -10.07
C ALA A 47 2.54 -2.94 -10.95
N ALA A 48 2.69 -1.65 -11.28
CA ALA A 48 1.82 -1.04 -12.29
C ALA A 48 1.96 -1.82 -13.60
N PRO A 49 0.85 -2.04 -14.32
CA PRO A 49 0.86 -2.80 -15.56
C PRO A 49 1.77 -2.15 -16.59
N THR A 50 2.45 -2.98 -17.39
CA THR A 50 3.38 -2.51 -18.43
C THR A 50 2.68 -1.81 -19.58
N PHE A 51 1.39 -2.13 -19.79
CA PHE A 51 0.54 -1.50 -20.79
C PHE A 51 -0.61 -0.79 -20.09
N PHE A 52 -0.67 0.53 -20.26
CA PHE A 52 -1.73 1.39 -19.74
C PHE A 52 -1.97 2.49 -20.76
N ALA A 53 -3.15 2.50 -21.35
CA ALA A 53 -3.50 3.38 -22.46
C ALA A 53 -4.97 3.84 -22.36
N GLY A 54 -5.30 4.97 -22.97
CA GLY A 54 -6.65 5.53 -23.02
C GLY A 54 -7.10 6.19 -21.71
N ARG A 55 -6.15 6.48 -20.83
CA ARG A 55 -6.33 7.06 -19.49
C ARG A 55 -5.31 8.18 -19.23
N GLU A 56 -4.72 8.73 -20.28
CA GLU A 56 -3.68 9.76 -20.21
C GLU A 56 -4.26 11.03 -19.57
N ASN A 57 -5.38 11.53 -20.10
CA ASN A 57 -6.01 12.76 -19.61
C ASN A 57 -6.37 12.70 -18.11
N ILE A 58 -6.97 11.59 -17.65
CA ILE A 58 -7.33 11.45 -16.22
C ILE A 58 -6.08 11.27 -15.32
N THR A 59 -5.02 10.69 -15.87
CA THR A 59 -3.72 10.61 -15.17
C THR A 59 -3.12 12.00 -15.04
N GLU A 60 -3.11 12.79 -16.11
CA GLU A 60 -2.61 14.17 -16.12
C GLU A 60 -3.41 15.05 -15.15
N GLU A 61 -4.74 15.00 -15.17
CA GLU A 61 -5.59 15.77 -14.24
C GLU A 61 -5.29 15.41 -12.77
N ALA A 62 -5.15 14.12 -12.47
CA ALA A 62 -4.80 13.67 -11.13
C ALA A 62 -3.39 14.14 -10.71
N VAL A 63 -2.42 14.08 -11.62
CA VAL A 63 -1.05 14.58 -11.39
C VAL A 63 -1.05 16.08 -11.14
N GLU A 64 -1.71 16.87 -12.00
CA GLU A 64 -1.84 18.32 -11.82
C GLU A 64 -2.42 18.66 -10.45
N LYS A 65 -3.47 17.94 -10.03
CA LYS A 65 -4.07 18.13 -8.72
C LYS A 65 -3.11 17.79 -7.58
N LEU A 66 -2.38 16.68 -7.68
CA LEU A 66 -1.37 16.27 -6.69
C LEU A 66 -0.17 17.22 -6.62
N LEU A 67 0.14 17.95 -7.69
CA LEU A 67 1.27 18.89 -7.72
C LEU A 67 0.94 20.24 -7.06
N GLN A 68 -0.33 20.57 -6.82
CA GLN A 68 -0.75 21.78 -6.10
C GLN A 68 -0.19 21.84 -4.67
N LYS A 69 0.03 23.05 -4.13
CA LYS A 69 0.60 23.23 -2.76
C LYS A 69 -0.34 22.73 -1.66
N GLU A 70 -1.63 22.94 -1.84
CA GLU A 70 -2.66 22.54 -0.87
C GLU A 70 -2.81 21.01 -0.83
N PRO A 71 -3.13 20.44 0.34
CA PRO A 71 -3.55 19.05 0.45
C PRO A 71 -4.72 18.75 -0.50
N ALA A 72 -4.69 17.59 -1.13
CA ALA A 72 -5.72 17.17 -2.07
C ALA A 72 -6.17 15.74 -1.78
N HIS A 73 -7.48 15.52 -1.80
CA HIS A 73 -8.08 14.20 -1.81
C HIS A 73 -8.56 13.87 -3.23
N LEU A 74 -8.12 12.71 -3.73
CA LEU A 74 -8.51 12.18 -5.02
C LEU A 74 -9.20 10.84 -4.83
N ALA A 75 -10.47 10.75 -5.25
CA ALA A 75 -11.21 9.51 -5.25
C ALA A 75 -11.24 8.93 -6.67
N ILE A 76 -10.67 7.74 -6.85
CA ILE A 76 -10.77 6.99 -8.11
C ILE A 76 -11.96 6.05 -7.99
N LEU A 77 -13.06 6.38 -8.66
CA LEU A 77 -14.31 5.61 -8.62
C LEU A 77 -14.50 4.82 -9.92
N GLY A 78 -15.21 3.70 -9.81
CA GLY A 78 -15.51 2.84 -10.96
C GLY A 78 -15.83 1.41 -10.55
N ALA A 79 -16.50 0.70 -11.44
CA ALA A 79 -16.85 -0.71 -11.24
C ALA A 79 -15.61 -1.61 -11.03
N GLY A 80 -15.83 -2.83 -10.56
CA GLY A 80 -14.79 -3.86 -10.47
C GLY A 80 -14.11 -4.09 -11.82
N GLY A 81 -12.79 -4.26 -11.82
CA GLY A 81 -12.02 -4.50 -13.05
C GLY A 81 -11.77 -3.28 -13.95
N MET A 82 -12.26 -2.09 -13.62
CA MET A 82 -12.06 -0.87 -14.44
C MET A 82 -10.63 -0.30 -14.42
N GLY A 83 -9.69 -0.95 -13.74
CA GLY A 83 -8.29 -0.52 -13.68
C GLY A 83 -8.02 0.63 -12.70
N LYS A 84 -8.83 0.79 -11.64
CA LYS A 84 -8.65 1.84 -10.63
C LYS A 84 -7.28 1.79 -9.96
N THR A 85 -6.90 0.61 -9.47
CA THR A 85 -5.57 0.36 -8.88
C THR A 85 -4.47 0.59 -9.91
N ALA A 86 -4.66 0.16 -11.17
CA ALA A 86 -3.69 0.40 -12.24
C ALA A 86 -3.48 1.89 -12.53
N LEU A 87 -4.55 2.70 -12.49
CA LEU A 87 -4.50 4.16 -12.62
C LEU A 87 -3.76 4.79 -11.44
N ALA A 88 -4.09 4.41 -10.20
CA ALA A 88 -3.38 4.90 -9.00
C ALA A 88 -1.87 4.60 -9.10
N LEU A 89 -1.51 3.39 -9.52
CA LEU A 89 -0.12 2.98 -9.69
C LEU A 89 0.60 3.75 -10.82
N HIS A 90 -0.10 4.15 -11.88
CA HIS A 90 0.45 5.01 -12.93
C HIS A 90 0.69 6.44 -12.43
N ILE A 91 -0.27 6.99 -11.68
CA ILE A 91 -0.15 8.32 -11.08
C ILE A 91 1.08 8.40 -10.17
N ILE A 92 1.25 7.45 -9.24
CA ILE A 92 2.41 7.48 -8.32
C ILE A 92 3.76 7.21 -9.01
N ARG A 93 3.75 6.61 -10.21
CA ARG A 93 4.97 6.39 -11.01
C ARG A 93 5.31 7.57 -11.90
N ASN A 94 4.41 8.53 -12.07
CA ASN A 94 4.67 9.75 -12.83
C ASN A 94 5.91 10.47 -12.27
N ALA A 95 6.75 10.99 -13.16
CA ALA A 95 8.03 11.59 -12.81
C ALA A 95 7.89 12.81 -11.90
N ASP A 96 6.90 13.66 -12.13
CA ASP A 96 6.67 14.88 -11.35
C ASP A 96 6.14 14.54 -9.95
N VAL A 97 5.25 13.54 -9.86
CA VAL A 97 4.77 13.01 -8.57
C VAL A 97 5.95 12.44 -7.78
N LYS A 98 6.78 11.60 -8.40
CA LYS A 98 7.99 11.09 -7.76
C LYS A 98 8.95 12.19 -7.34
N ASN A 99 9.10 13.25 -8.13
CA ASN A 99 9.96 14.37 -7.78
C ASN A 99 9.42 15.18 -6.60
N LYS A 100 8.09 15.35 -6.49
CA LYS A 100 7.47 16.07 -5.38
C LYS A 100 7.51 15.28 -4.07
N PHE A 101 7.06 14.03 -4.10
CA PHE A 101 6.87 13.20 -2.91
C PHE A 101 8.07 12.31 -2.56
N GLN A 102 8.99 12.08 -3.51
CA GLN A 102 10.22 11.29 -3.33
C GLN A 102 9.91 9.89 -2.77
N ASP A 103 10.48 9.53 -1.62
CA ASP A 103 10.30 8.28 -0.91
C ASP A 103 9.02 8.25 -0.04
N LYS A 104 8.28 9.36 0.04
CA LYS A 104 7.07 9.50 0.88
C LYS A 104 5.78 9.18 0.13
N ILE A 105 5.82 8.13 -0.70
CA ILE A 105 4.67 7.58 -1.40
C ILE A 105 4.37 6.20 -0.80
N PHE A 106 3.20 6.06 -0.19
CA PHE A 106 2.80 4.84 0.49
C PHE A 106 1.54 4.26 -0.13
N PHE A 107 1.60 2.98 -0.50
CA PHE A 107 0.46 2.22 -0.98
C PHE A 107 -0.09 1.36 0.15
N VAL A 108 -1.35 1.58 0.50
CA VAL A 108 -2.02 0.94 1.64
C VAL A 108 -3.17 0.08 1.12
N PRO A 109 -3.07 -1.25 1.18
CA PRO A 109 -4.16 -2.15 0.82
C PRO A 109 -5.20 -2.22 1.95
N CYS A 110 -6.35 -1.59 1.76
CA CYS A 110 -7.42 -1.54 2.76
C CYS A 110 -8.30 -2.79 2.80
N GLU A 111 -8.08 -3.78 1.94
CA GLU A 111 -8.92 -4.98 1.77
C GLU A 111 -9.08 -5.84 3.05
N ILE A 112 -8.24 -5.62 4.06
CA ILE A 112 -8.34 -6.29 5.37
C ILE A 112 -8.72 -5.40 6.53
N SER A 113 -8.93 -4.12 6.25
CA SER A 113 -9.38 -3.16 7.24
C SER A 113 -10.90 -3.15 7.23
N VAL A 114 -11.52 -3.82 8.19
CA VAL A 114 -12.99 -3.94 8.27
C VAL A 114 -13.65 -2.76 8.98
N ASP A 115 -12.84 -1.88 9.58
CA ASP A 115 -13.26 -0.68 10.30
C ASP A 115 -12.15 0.39 10.34
N ALA A 116 -12.45 1.55 10.94
CA ALA A 116 -11.49 2.65 11.05
C ALA A 116 -10.25 2.30 11.90
N THR A 117 -10.42 1.49 12.95
CA THR A 117 -9.32 1.11 13.85
C THR A 117 -8.29 0.24 13.13
N SER A 118 -8.76 -0.79 12.41
CA SER A 118 -7.94 -1.67 11.59
C SER A 118 -7.30 -0.94 10.41
N LEU A 119 -7.99 0.07 9.84
CA LEU A 119 -7.41 0.95 8.83
C LEU A 119 -6.23 1.77 9.37
N VAL A 120 -6.39 2.43 10.51
CA VAL A 120 -5.30 3.18 11.17
C VAL A 120 -4.10 2.27 11.40
N HIS A 121 -4.32 1.06 11.90
CA HIS A 121 -3.25 0.09 12.12
C HIS A 121 -2.55 -0.30 10.80
N THR A 122 -3.31 -0.56 9.74
CA THR A 122 -2.76 -0.92 8.42
C THR A 122 -1.93 0.23 7.84
N VAL A 123 -2.36 1.47 8.03
CA VAL A 123 -1.62 2.66 7.60
C VAL A 123 -0.32 2.82 8.40
N VAL A 124 -0.38 2.75 9.73
CA VAL A 124 0.81 2.81 10.60
C VAL A 124 1.85 1.76 10.19
N GLN A 125 1.42 0.52 9.92
CA GLN A 125 2.30 -0.54 9.43
C GLN A 125 2.87 -0.22 8.05
N SER A 126 2.05 0.27 7.11
CA SER A 126 2.48 0.65 5.76
C SER A 126 3.51 1.76 5.74
N LEU A 127 3.48 2.65 6.74
CA LEU A 127 4.46 3.71 6.94
C LEU A 127 5.73 3.22 7.68
N GLY A 128 5.80 1.94 8.07
CA GLY A 128 6.91 1.36 8.85
C GLY A 128 6.97 1.85 10.30
N LEU A 129 5.87 2.40 10.81
CA LEU A 129 5.81 2.97 12.15
C LEU A 129 5.52 1.90 13.20
N LYS A 130 6.00 2.15 14.43
CA LYS A 130 5.74 1.28 15.58
C LYS A 130 4.84 2.01 16.57
N VAL A 131 3.84 1.29 17.07
CA VAL A 131 3.01 1.76 18.18
C VAL A 131 3.69 1.36 19.48
N HIS A 132 4.08 2.34 20.28
CA HIS A 132 4.68 2.13 21.59
C HIS A 132 3.61 2.05 22.69
N GLU A 133 3.94 1.42 23.81
CA GLU A 133 3.03 1.35 24.96
C GLU A 133 2.55 2.75 25.39
N GLY A 134 1.26 2.87 25.68
CA GLY A 134 0.62 4.13 26.07
C GLY A 134 0.31 5.08 24.90
N LYS A 135 0.58 4.70 23.65
CA LYS A 135 0.16 5.44 22.46
C LYS A 135 -0.81 4.65 21.60
N THR A 136 -1.79 5.36 21.03
CA THR A 136 -2.66 4.84 19.99
C THR A 136 -1.97 4.93 18.63
N GLY A 137 -2.31 4.04 17.70
CA GLY A 137 -1.80 4.15 16.31
C GLY A 137 -2.16 5.48 15.66
N PHE A 138 -3.28 6.07 16.08
CA PHE A 138 -3.73 7.38 15.67
C PHE A 138 -2.78 8.50 16.10
N GLU A 139 -2.40 8.55 17.37
CA GLU A 139 -1.43 9.55 17.87
C GLU A 139 -0.07 9.42 17.20
N VAL A 140 0.37 8.18 16.93
CA VAL A 140 1.62 7.92 16.21
C VAL A 140 1.56 8.48 14.79
N LEU A 141 0.45 8.25 14.10
CA LEU A 141 0.22 8.74 12.76
C LEU A 141 0.17 10.28 12.72
N GLN A 142 -0.60 10.92 13.60
CA GLN A 142 -0.66 12.38 13.70
C GLN A 142 0.72 12.99 13.94
N THR A 143 1.49 12.42 14.87
CA THR A 143 2.85 12.88 15.17
C THR A 143 3.75 12.75 13.95
N TYR A 144 3.67 11.63 13.23
CA TYR A 144 4.47 11.42 12.01
C TYR A 144 4.12 12.43 10.91
N LEU A 145 2.83 12.68 10.66
CA LEU A 145 2.38 13.63 9.66
C LEU A 145 2.77 15.07 10.02
N ALA A 146 2.61 15.47 11.29
CA ALA A 146 2.96 16.83 11.75
C ALA A 146 4.46 17.12 11.70
N LEU A 147 5.31 16.09 11.81
CA LEU A 147 6.77 16.22 11.72
C LEU A 147 7.31 16.06 10.30
N ALA A 148 6.44 15.80 9.32
CA ALA A 148 6.85 15.58 7.94
C ALA A 148 7.43 16.85 7.33
N GLN A 149 8.71 16.81 6.95
CA GLN A 149 9.40 17.92 6.27
C GLN A 149 9.12 17.97 4.75
N ARG A 150 8.41 16.96 4.24
CA ARG A 150 8.04 16.80 2.84
C ARG A 150 6.60 16.33 2.75
N PRO A 151 5.90 16.67 1.66
CA PRO A 151 4.54 16.18 1.46
C PRO A 151 4.55 14.64 1.38
N ILE A 152 3.49 14.03 1.91
CA ILE A 152 3.27 12.58 1.91
C ILE A 152 2.12 12.28 0.96
N LEU A 153 2.28 11.25 0.11
CA LEU A 153 1.20 10.73 -0.72
C LEU A 153 0.78 9.36 -0.20
N LEU A 154 -0.47 9.26 0.24
CA LEU A 154 -1.08 8.02 0.70
C LEU A 154 -2.09 7.51 -0.34
N VAL A 155 -1.89 6.30 -0.85
CA VAL A 155 -2.84 5.61 -1.72
C VAL A 155 -3.58 4.57 -0.89
N LEU A 156 -4.87 4.81 -0.64
CA LEU A 156 -5.76 3.89 0.06
C LEU A 156 -6.51 3.02 -0.97
N ASP A 157 -5.96 1.86 -1.31
CA ASP A 157 -6.55 0.95 -2.30
C ASP A 157 -7.61 0.04 -1.66
N ASN A 158 -8.70 -0.25 -2.37
CA ASN A 158 -9.85 -0.99 -1.84
C ASN A 158 -10.49 -0.36 -0.57
N PHE A 159 -10.57 0.98 -0.52
CA PHE A 159 -11.16 1.71 0.62
C PHE A 159 -12.66 1.41 0.84
N GLU A 160 -13.35 0.85 -0.16
CA GLU A 160 -14.71 0.36 0.00
C GLU A 160 -14.85 -0.73 1.07
N THR A 161 -13.77 -1.47 1.39
CA THR A 161 -13.81 -2.53 2.41
C THR A 161 -14.10 -1.95 3.81
N PRO A 162 -13.30 -1.01 4.36
CA PRO A 162 -13.65 -0.40 5.63
C PRO A 162 -14.94 0.42 5.53
N TRP A 163 -15.20 1.07 4.40
CA TRP A 163 -16.39 1.91 4.19
C TRP A 163 -17.72 1.15 4.28
N ASN A 164 -17.75 -0.06 3.71
CA ASN A 164 -18.91 -0.97 3.72
C ASN A 164 -18.87 -1.97 4.89
N GLY A 165 -17.86 -1.87 5.75
CA GLY A 165 -17.73 -2.70 6.94
C GLY A 165 -18.79 -2.39 7.99
N THR A 166 -18.75 -3.11 9.10
CA THR A 166 -19.69 -2.92 10.22
C THR A 166 -19.35 -1.71 11.10
N GLY A 167 -18.24 -1.02 10.81
CA GLY A 167 -17.76 0.14 11.55
C GLY A 167 -18.48 1.45 11.24
N SER A 168 -18.08 2.51 11.95
CA SER A 168 -18.63 3.86 11.76
C SER A 168 -18.01 4.56 10.54
N GLN A 169 -18.85 4.91 9.55
CA GLN A 169 -18.43 5.76 8.42
C GLN A 169 -17.98 7.14 8.89
N THR A 170 -18.58 7.70 9.94
CA THR A 170 -18.12 8.97 10.54
C THR A 170 -16.68 8.87 11.02
N ALA A 171 -16.28 7.74 11.63
CA ALA A 171 -14.90 7.53 12.07
C ALA A 171 -13.92 7.46 10.88
N LEU A 172 -14.34 6.90 9.75
CA LEU A 172 -13.55 6.86 8.52
C LEU A 172 -13.43 8.24 7.88
N ILE A 173 -14.50 9.02 7.85
CA ILE A 173 -14.48 10.42 7.38
C ILE A 173 -13.50 11.22 8.24
N ASN A 174 -13.64 11.15 9.56
CA ASN A 174 -12.74 11.84 10.50
C ASN A 174 -11.28 11.42 10.32
N PHE A 175 -11.03 10.15 9.98
CA PHE A 175 -9.69 9.65 9.65
C PHE A 175 -9.16 10.29 8.37
N VAL A 176 -9.95 10.32 7.28
CA VAL A 176 -9.55 10.94 6.01
C VAL A 176 -9.33 12.45 6.17
N ASP A 177 -10.19 13.15 6.92
CA ASP A 177 -10.10 14.60 7.12
C ASP A 177 -8.82 15.04 7.82
N GLN A 178 -8.17 14.16 8.59
CA GLN A 178 -6.89 14.49 9.23
C GLN A 178 -5.74 14.62 8.25
N PHE A 179 -5.83 14.02 7.07
CA PHE A 179 -4.84 14.19 6.03
C PHE A 179 -5.06 15.47 5.21
N ALA A 180 -6.23 16.11 5.34
CA ALA A 180 -6.52 17.40 4.70
C ALA A 180 -6.08 18.62 5.54
N GLY A 181 -5.79 18.44 6.83
CA GLY A 181 -5.62 19.54 7.79
C GLY A 181 -4.20 19.78 8.32
N LEU A 182 -3.17 19.19 7.71
CA LEU A 182 -1.77 19.29 8.13
C LEU A 182 -0.88 19.92 7.06
#